data_AF-A0A952IKI3-F1
#
_entry.id   AF-A0A952IKI3-F1
#
_cell.length_a   1.000
_cell.length_b   1.000
_cell.length_c   1.000
_cell.angle_alpha   90.00
_cell.angle_beta   90.00
_cell.angle_gamma   90.00
#
_symmetry.space_group_name_H-M   'P 1'
#
loop_
_entity.id
_entity.type
_entity.pdbx_description
1 polymer ?
#
loop_
_entity_poly.entity_id
_entity_poly.type
_entity_poly.pdbx_seq_one_letter_code
_entity_poly.pdbx_strand_id
1 'polypeptide(L)'
;MQKSPIFISGIGRSGTSAVISALAEHKQVIKPDRVGEGPFVQAFLNFLCDYEGVSADRDYHLKNYQLEEPQRAQLFATLMSQLQYGKDVAQAPDSEKYWIVKVSLKSDTFAKAQEIFGDVKVVYVIRNGIEVVNSARHFKGFANLNFEQLCRRWTASQVSLGYLMNQRCCALIRHEDLVSDPYTVFESAFKKLDLQQDSAPAEFIDSTLFNSSFNKSSKGGEVSKVFSNRLACWDEWSKAEQQTFIDICDASMQELDFYRPYEVNEPSVTAIKQPEVKQPEVKQTAVKLSPSGTESSIVGVLADGAMAVNMFDYHCNVSVDHKYLHMENPKVASTSILKVLQQQEDSQLAERMDNPHQRNQSPILRFSKLDESIQRNALTSSEYYRFAFVRNPFGRLLSAYLSKIARPLAPKAEILAIINGCKVNQVKDLKQPVDFASFIEVVCSQDPLDMNPHWNLQTLQLIVEKIDYHKIGRFENLQQDFAQVCTHIFGDRDLKITQSANQTSSEEKLTDYYDDALVKKVHQKFYDDFHAFEYSGTLHTLAQTA
;
A
#
# COMPACT_ATOMS: atom_id res chain seq x y z
N MET A 1 14.51 10.56 32.11
CA MET A 1 14.69 10.34 30.66
C MET A 1 13.42 10.75 29.95
N GLN A 2 13.51 11.25 28.72
CA GLN A 2 12.34 11.53 27.89
C GLN A 2 11.56 10.23 27.65
N LYS A 3 10.26 10.24 27.92
CA LYS A 3 9.38 9.10 27.66
C LYS A 3 8.93 9.14 26.20
N SER A 4 8.95 8.00 25.53
CA SER A 4 8.66 7.91 24.10
C SER A 4 7.15 7.92 23.81
N PRO A 5 6.68 8.53 22.72
CA PRO A 5 5.29 8.43 22.32
C PRO A 5 4.99 7.09 21.63
N ILE A 6 3.80 6.56 21.90
CA ILE A 6 3.10 5.64 20.99
C ILE A 6 1.97 6.45 20.33
N PHE A 7 2.10 6.70 19.03
CA PHE A 7 1.08 7.37 18.25
C PHE A 7 0.05 6.38 17.73
N ILE A 8 -1.22 6.62 18.06
CA ILE A 8 -2.33 5.88 17.48
C ILE A 8 -2.79 6.68 16.26
N SER A 9 -2.56 6.14 15.07
CA SER A 9 -2.97 6.74 13.80
C SER A 9 -4.07 5.93 13.14
N GLY A 10 -4.74 6.53 12.17
CA GLY A 10 -5.85 5.92 11.47
C GLY A 10 -7.03 6.87 11.34
N ILE A 11 -7.83 6.62 10.32
CA ILE A 11 -8.96 7.49 10.01
C ILE A 11 -10.02 7.44 11.11
N GLY A 12 -10.59 8.61 11.44
CA GLY A 12 -11.74 8.67 12.35
C GLY A 12 -12.84 7.68 11.92
N ARG A 13 -13.43 6.99 12.91
CA ARG A 13 -14.40 5.88 12.79
C ARG A 13 -13.83 4.49 12.43
N SER A 14 -12.51 4.31 12.35
CA SER A 14 -11.90 2.98 12.14
C SER A 14 -11.71 2.14 13.41
N GLY A 15 -12.05 2.66 14.60
CA GLY A 15 -11.80 1.97 15.88
C GLY A 15 -10.56 2.47 16.63
N THR A 16 -9.92 3.55 16.17
CA THR A 16 -8.78 4.19 16.86
C THR A 16 -9.03 4.51 18.34
N SER A 17 -10.25 4.93 18.71
CA SER A 17 -10.63 5.18 20.11
C SER A 17 -10.61 3.92 20.98
N ALA A 18 -10.90 2.75 20.38
CA ALA A 18 -10.83 1.46 21.04
C ALA A 18 -9.38 1.11 21.38
N VAL A 19 -8.54 1.18 20.35
CA VAL A 19 -7.13 0.81 20.42
C VAL A 19 -6.38 1.71 21.40
N ILE A 20 -6.59 3.04 21.37
CA ILE A 20 -5.93 3.92 22.34
C ILE A 20 -6.39 3.66 23.78
N SER A 21 -7.65 3.29 23.99
CA SER A 21 -8.16 2.94 25.33
C SER A 21 -7.59 1.61 25.82
N ALA A 22 -7.47 0.62 24.92
CA ALA A 22 -6.82 -0.65 25.21
C ALA A 22 -5.33 -0.46 25.55
N LEU A 23 -4.60 0.33 24.77
CA LEU A 23 -3.19 0.63 25.02
C LEU A 23 -2.98 1.38 26.34
N ALA A 24 -3.97 2.13 26.84
CA ALA A 24 -3.90 2.79 28.14
C ALA A 24 -3.84 1.79 29.32
N GLU A 25 -4.21 0.53 29.09
CA GLU A 25 -4.12 -0.56 30.08
C GLU A 25 -2.80 -1.33 30.01
N HIS A 26 -1.94 -1.05 29.02
CA HIS A 26 -0.63 -1.70 28.91
C HIS A 26 0.32 -1.23 30.02
N LYS A 27 0.99 -2.15 30.72
CA LYS A 27 1.85 -1.86 31.89
C LYS A 27 3.05 -0.94 31.64
N GLN A 28 3.50 -0.82 30.40
CA GLN A 28 4.55 0.12 30.01
C GLN A 28 4.02 1.48 29.57
N VAL A 29 2.70 1.68 29.54
CA VAL A 29 2.07 2.94 29.15
C VAL A 29 1.67 3.72 30.40
N ILE A 30 2.04 4.99 30.42
CA ILE A 30 1.59 5.95 31.42
C ILE A 30 0.10 6.15 31.18
N LYS A 31 -0.73 5.74 32.15
CA LYS A 31 -2.18 5.85 32.06
C LYS A 31 -2.58 7.34 32.08
N PRO A 32 -3.18 7.87 31.00
CA PRO A 32 -3.66 9.24 31.00
C PRO A 32 -4.96 9.34 31.80
N ASP A 33 -5.15 10.47 32.49
CA ASP A 33 -6.39 10.75 33.20
C ASP A 33 -7.58 10.87 32.23
N ARG A 34 -7.30 11.25 30.97
CA ARG A 34 -8.25 11.30 29.86
C ARG A 34 -7.63 10.67 28.61
N VAL A 35 -8.14 9.51 28.21
CA VAL A 35 -7.80 8.89 26.93
C VAL A 35 -8.51 9.64 25.80
N GLY A 36 -7.79 10.06 24.77
CA GLY A 36 -8.42 10.79 23.68
C GLY A 36 -7.50 11.21 22.53
N GLU A 37 -8.06 12.04 21.66
CA GLU A 37 -7.33 12.69 20.57
C GLU A 37 -6.36 13.75 21.11
N GLY A 38 -5.23 13.92 20.43
CA GLY A 38 -4.26 14.97 20.70
C GLY A 38 -4.24 16.05 19.62
N PRO A 39 -5.29 16.88 19.50
CA PRO A 39 -5.35 17.92 18.47
C PRO A 39 -4.24 18.95 18.61
N PHE A 40 -3.79 19.24 19.85
CA PHE A 40 -2.64 20.12 20.08
C PHE A 40 -1.35 19.49 19.53
N VAL A 41 -1.08 18.23 19.87
CA VAL A 41 0.10 17.50 19.38
C VAL A 41 0.11 17.48 17.85
N GLN A 42 -1.04 17.17 17.23
CA GLN A 42 -1.18 17.20 15.78
C GLN A 42 -0.91 18.59 15.18
N ALA A 43 -1.54 19.63 15.73
CA ALA A 43 -1.40 20.98 15.24
C ALA A 43 0.02 21.51 15.39
N PHE A 44 0.69 21.15 16.49
CA PHE A 44 2.05 21.56 16.76
C PHE A 44 3.06 20.86 15.85
N LEU A 45 2.89 19.55 15.58
CA LEU A 45 3.69 18.85 14.57
C LEU A 45 3.53 19.48 13.18
N ASN A 46 2.29 19.79 12.77
CA ASN A 46 2.05 20.49 11.51
C ASN A 46 2.74 21.86 11.47
N PHE A 47 2.60 22.63 12.56
CA PHE A 47 3.25 23.93 12.68
C PHE A 47 4.77 23.81 12.53
N LEU A 48 5.41 22.82 13.14
CA LEU A 48 6.86 22.62 13.00
C LEU A 48 7.26 22.19 11.59
N CYS A 49 6.48 21.33 10.93
CA CYS A 49 6.69 20.99 9.51
C CYS A 49 6.64 22.26 8.64
N ASP A 50 5.68 23.14 8.88
CA ASP A 50 5.53 24.38 8.12
C ASP A 50 6.65 25.39 8.48
N TYR A 51 6.86 25.64 9.77
CA TYR A 51 7.72 26.71 10.29
C TYR A 51 9.21 26.40 10.20
N GLU A 52 9.61 25.17 10.53
CA GLU A 52 11.02 24.72 10.50
C GLU A 52 11.36 23.87 9.27
N GLY A 53 10.35 23.38 8.54
CA GLY A 53 10.55 22.51 7.38
C GLY A 53 10.47 23.25 6.05
N VAL A 54 9.28 23.73 5.68
CA VAL A 54 9.01 24.23 4.30
C VAL A 54 8.86 25.74 4.18
N SER A 55 8.90 26.49 5.28
CA SER A 55 8.82 27.96 5.25
C SER A 55 9.96 28.57 4.43
N ALA A 56 9.64 29.60 3.63
CA ALA A 56 10.64 30.40 2.90
C ALA A 56 11.63 31.10 3.85
N ASP A 57 11.21 31.37 5.10
CA ASP A 57 12.01 32.02 6.13
C ASP A 57 12.66 31.02 7.10
N ARG A 58 12.68 29.72 6.77
CA ARG A 58 13.21 28.65 7.63
C ARG A 58 14.57 28.96 8.24
N ASP A 59 15.56 29.34 7.43
CA ASP A 59 16.92 29.60 7.93
C ASP A 59 16.95 30.82 8.86
N TYR A 60 16.06 31.80 8.62
CA TYR A 60 15.86 32.92 9.51
C TYR A 60 15.20 32.49 10.83
N HIS A 61 14.21 31.59 10.81
CA HIS A 61 13.62 31.05 12.02
C HIS A 61 14.65 30.28 12.85
N LEU A 62 15.38 29.36 12.20
CA LEU A 62 16.32 28.46 12.86
C LEU A 62 17.48 29.21 13.52
N LYS A 63 18.05 30.22 12.85
CA LYS A 63 19.14 31.03 13.43
C LYS A 63 18.73 31.90 14.62
N ASN A 64 17.43 32.19 14.76
CA ASN A 64 16.89 33.03 15.83
C ASN A 64 16.50 32.23 17.08
N TYR A 65 16.52 30.90 17.02
CA TYR A 65 16.45 30.10 18.23
C TYR A 65 17.69 30.33 19.09
N GLN A 66 17.47 30.49 20.40
CA GLN A 66 18.54 30.53 21.40
C GLN A 66 18.96 29.14 21.87
N LEU A 67 18.21 28.11 21.48
CA LEU A 67 18.42 26.72 21.87
C LEU A 67 18.94 25.94 20.66
N GLU A 68 19.89 25.05 20.91
CA GLU A 68 20.38 24.09 19.91
C GLU A 68 19.33 23.01 19.63
N GLU A 69 19.46 22.32 18.49
CA GLU A 69 18.46 21.35 18.02
C GLU A 69 18.05 20.29 19.07
N PRO A 70 18.97 19.62 19.79
CA PRO A 70 18.57 18.64 20.80
C PRO A 70 17.81 19.26 21.99
N GLN A 71 18.14 20.50 22.34
CA GLN A 71 17.47 21.22 23.43
C GLN A 71 16.05 21.64 23.02
N ARG A 72 15.87 22.08 21.77
CA ARG A 72 14.56 22.39 21.20
C ARG A 72 13.68 21.15 21.11
N ALA A 73 14.21 20.05 20.56
CA ALA A 73 13.52 18.77 20.48
C ALA A 73 13.01 18.32 21.87
N GLN A 74 13.88 18.35 22.88
CA GLN A 74 13.50 18.02 24.25
C GLN A 74 12.39 18.95 24.78
N LEU A 75 12.47 20.26 24.53
CA LEU A 75 11.47 21.22 24.97
C LEU A 75 10.12 21.01 24.27
N PHE A 76 10.12 20.76 22.96
CA PHE A 76 8.93 20.44 22.17
C PHE A 76 8.27 19.16 22.66
N ALA A 77 9.06 18.13 22.93
CA ALA A 77 8.55 16.88 23.48
C ALA A 77 7.90 17.05 24.85
N THR A 78 8.55 17.82 25.74
CA THR A 78 8.01 18.14 27.07
C THR A 78 6.71 18.93 26.95
N LEU A 79 6.67 19.95 26.08
CA LEU A 79 5.47 20.76 25.86
C LEU A 79 4.29 19.92 25.37
N MET A 80 4.50 19.09 24.35
CA MET A 80 3.46 18.24 23.77
C MET A 80 2.93 17.21 24.77
N SER A 81 3.83 16.50 25.46
CA SER A 81 3.42 15.45 26.39
C SER A 81 2.75 16.02 27.64
N GLN A 82 3.26 17.12 28.19
CA GLN A 82 2.66 17.78 29.36
C GLN A 82 1.29 18.37 29.06
N LEU A 83 1.09 19.01 27.91
CA LEU A 83 -0.22 19.53 27.53
C LEU A 83 -1.23 18.41 27.26
N GLN A 84 -0.77 17.27 26.77
CA GLN A 84 -1.63 16.11 26.56
C GLN A 84 -2.04 15.43 27.88
N TYR A 85 -1.13 15.32 28.84
CA TYR A 85 -1.35 14.56 30.08
C TYR A 85 -1.71 15.41 31.28
N GLY A 86 -1.52 16.74 31.22
CA GLY A 86 -1.67 17.64 32.37
C GLY A 86 -0.59 17.48 33.45
N LYS A 87 0.44 16.65 33.19
CA LYS A 87 1.53 16.33 34.12
C LYS A 87 2.81 16.01 33.36
N ASP A 88 3.94 16.14 34.05
CA ASP A 88 5.24 15.75 33.49
C ASP A 88 5.37 14.24 33.39
N VAL A 89 5.26 13.71 32.16
CA VAL A 89 5.39 12.27 31.90
C VAL A 89 6.78 11.74 32.27
N ALA A 90 7.81 12.60 32.33
CA ALA A 90 9.15 12.19 32.75
C ALA A 90 9.22 11.77 34.23
N GLN A 91 8.25 12.15 35.05
CA GLN A 91 8.14 11.78 36.47
C GLN A 91 7.46 10.42 36.69
N ALA A 92 6.92 9.80 35.64
CA ALA A 92 6.30 8.47 35.73
C ALA A 92 7.35 7.38 36.03
N PRO A 93 6.97 6.30 36.73
CA PRO A 93 7.87 5.19 37.08
C PRO A 93 8.67 4.66 35.88
N ASP A 94 9.86 4.11 36.11
CA ASP A 94 10.72 3.57 35.05
C ASP A 94 10.10 2.39 34.28
N SER A 95 9.13 1.69 34.90
CA SER A 95 8.32 0.66 34.24
C SER A 95 7.40 1.24 33.17
N GLU A 96 6.92 2.47 33.34
CA GLU A 96 6.05 3.18 32.40
C GLU A 96 6.91 4.01 31.44
N LYS A 97 7.19 3.44 30.27
CA LYS A 97 8.13 3.99 29.28
C LYS A 97 7.48 4.90 28.25
N TYR A 98 6.18 4.73 28.05
CA TYR A 98 5.47 5.31 26.91
C TYR A 98 4.31 6.19 27.34
N TRP A 99 4.09 7.28 26.63
CA TRP A 99 2.81 8.00 26.67
C TRP A 99 2.11 7.80 25.33
N ILE A 100 0.78 7.79 25.34
CA ILE A 100 -0.04 7.49 24.17
C ILE A 100 -0.78 8.74 23.72
N VAL A 101 -0.93 8.90 22.41
CA VAL A 101 -1.76 9.97 21.85
C VAL A 101 -2.29 9.59 20.48
N LYS A 102 -3.56 9.91 20.23
CA LYS A 102 -4.18 9.70 18.91
C LYS A 102 -3.96 10.94 18.05
N VAL A 103 -3.35 10.74 16.89
CA VAL A 103 -3.01 11.75 15.88
C VAL A 103 -3.28 11.18 14.48
N SER A 104 -3.17 12.01 13.44
CA SER A 104 -3.22 11.59 12.04
C SER A 104 -1.88 11.87 11.37
N LEU A 105 -0.95 10.94 11.57
CA LEU A 105 0.40 11.05 11.00
C LEU A 105 0.37 10.87 9.47
N LYS A 106 1.18 11.68 8.82
CA LYS A 106 1.58 11.60 7.41
C LYS A 106 3.11 11.49 7.37
N SER A 107 3.70 11.40 6.19
CA SER A 107 5.16 11.28 6.03
C SER A 107 5.94 12.42 6.69
N ASP A 108 5.56 13.66 6.41
CA ASP A 108 6.18 14.88 6.97
C ASP A 108 6.12 14.94 8.51
N THR A 109 4.92 14.76 9.06
CA THR A 109 4.66 14.82 10.51
C THR A 109 5.24 13.64 11.25
N PHE A 110 5.36 12.48 10.61
CA PHE A 110 6.08 11.34 11.17
C PHE A 110 7.58 11.61 11.22
N ALA A 111 8.19 12.11 10.14
CA ALA A 111 9.61 12.47 10.12
C ALA A 111 9.94 13.53 11.19
N LYS A 112 9.11 14.57 11.29
CA LYS A 112 9.26 15.59 12.34
C LYS A 112 9.07 15.01 13.75
N ALA A 113 8.17 14.04 13.94
CA ALA A 113 8.06 13.35 15.22
C ALA A 113 9.33 12.53 15.54
N GLN A 114 9.94 11.87 14.56
CA GLN A 114 11.20 11.14 14.76
C GLN A 114 12.34 12.08 15.17
N GLU A 115 12.44 13.26 14.56
CA GLU A 115 13.41 14.30 14.93
C GLU A 115 13.26 14.73 16.40
N ILE A 116 12.02 14.88 16.88
CA ILE A 116 11.73 15.38 18.23
C ILE A 116 11.90 14.30 19.31
N PHE A 117 11.47 13.07 19.02
CA PHE A 117 11.34 12.01 20.03
C PHE A 117 12.38 10.91 19.90
N GLY A 118 13.07 10.78 18.76
CA GLY A 118 14.00 9.70 18.46
C GLY A 118 13.30 8.35 18.28
N ASP A 119 12.95 7.68 19.39
CA ASP A 119 12.18 6.43 19.38
C ASP A 119 10.68 6.74 19.35
N VAL A 120 10.12 6.71 18.15
CA VAL A 120 8.68 6.85 17.90
C VAL A 120 8.09 5.49 17.59
N LYS A 121 6.96 5.14 18.22
CA LYS A 121 6.18 3.95 17.88
C LYS A 121 4.81 4.36 17.35
N VAL A 122 4.30 3.63 16.36
CA VAL A 122 3.02 3.92 15.70
C VAL A 122 2.15 2.66 15.69
N VAL A 123 0.90 2.81 16.11
CA VAL A 123 -0.15 1.82 15.88
C VAL A 123 -1.14 2.42 14.90
N TYR A 124 -1.16 1.92 13.67
CA TYR A 124 -2.09 2.37 12.64
C TYR A 124 -3.33 1.48 12.62
N VAL A 125 -4.51 2.07 12.76
CA VAL A 125 -5.78 1.32 12.79
C VAL A 125 -6.55 1.52 11.49
N ILE A 126 -6.80 0.41 10.80
CA ILE A 126 -7.57 0.39 9.55
C ILE A 126 -8.83 -0.45 9.70
N ARG A 127 -9.88 -0.08 8.96
CA ARG A 127 -11.17 -0.78 8.94
C ARG A 127 -11.78 -0.71 7.54
N ASN A 128 -12.56 -1.74 7.23
CA ASN A 128 -13.33 -1.85 6.00
C ASN A 128 -14.08 -0.54 5.67
N GLY A 129 -13.95 -0.08 4.43
CA GLY A 129 -14.49 1.21 4.00
C GLY A 129 -16.00 1.32 4.11
N ILE A 130 -16.73 0.22 3.91
CA ILE A 130 -18.19 0.21 4.03
C ILE A 130 -18.59 0.57 5.46
N GLU A 131 -17.96 -0.08 6.43
CA GLU A 131 -18.22 0.16 7.85
C GLU A 131 -17.82 1.57 8.28
N VAL A 132 -16.67 2.08 7.81
CA VAL A 132 -16.19 3.42 8.14
C VAL A 132 -17.12 4.49 7.57
N VAL A 133 -17.50 4.38 6.29
CA VAL A 133 -18.42 5.31 5.63
C VAL A 133 -19.79 5.29 6.33
N ASN A 134 -20.33 4.10 6.61
CA ASN A 134 -21.59 3.99 7.32
C ASN A 134 -21.54 4.57 8.74
N SER A 135 -20.46 4.29 9.48
CA SER A 135 -20.26 4.84 10.83
C SER A 135 -20.09 6.36 10.81
N ALA A 136 -19.40 6.90 9.80
CA ALA A 136 -19.17 8.33 9.66
C ALA A 136 -20.45 9.09 9.30
N ARG A 137 -21.31 8.52 8.45
CA ARG A 137 -22.64 9.05 8.12
C ARG A 137 -23.51 9.32 9.35
N HIS A 138 -23.44 8.45 10.35
CA HIS A 138 -24.24 8.56 11.57
C HIS A 138 -23.56 9.36 12.69
N PHE A 139 -22.35 9.86 12.45
CA PHE A 139 -21.62 10.65 13.42
C PHE A 139 -21.93 12.14 13.26
N LYS A 140 -22.46 12.78 14.30
CA LYS A 140 -22.85 14.21 14.28
C LYS A 140 -21.72 15.14 13.81
N GLY A 141 -20.46 14.84 14.13
CA GLY A 141 -19.31 15.64 13.71
C GLY A 141 -19.00 15.60 12.21
N PHE A 142 -19.66 14.71 11.44
CA PHE A 142 -19.57 14.63 9.99
C PHE A 142 -20.92 14.85 9.30
N ALA A 143 -21.92 15.38 10.01
CA ALA A 143 -23.26 15.61 9.47
C ALA A 143 -23.29 16.57 8.27
N ASN A 144 -22.25 17.38 8.09
CA ASN A 144 -22.07 18.28 6.96
C ASN A 144 -21.47 17.60 5.70
N LEU A 145 -21.04 16.35 5.78
CA LEU A 145 -20.45 15.61 4.68
C LEU A 145 -21.51 14.74 4.00
N ASN A 146 -21.56 14.79 2.67
CA ASN A 146 -22.38 13.88 1.88
C ASN A 146 -21.69 12.51 1.72
N PHE A 147 -22.42 11.52 1.19
CA PHE A 147 -21.94 10.15 1.05
C PHE A 147 -20.65 10.03 0.23
N GLU A 148 -20.57 10.76 -0.89
CA GLU A 148 -19.38 10.79 -1.74
C GLU A 148 -18.15 11.35 -0.99
N GLN A 149 -18.33 12.42 -0.23
CA GLN A 149 -17.28 13.02 0.59
C GLN A 149 -16.81 12.07 1.69
N LEU A 150 -17.72 11.27 2.27
CA LEU A 150 -17.35 10.23 3.24
C LEU A 150 -16.52 9.12 2.58
N CYS A 151 -16.87 8.70 1.37
CA CYS A 151 -16.09 7.73 0.58
C CYS A 151 -14.68 8.26 0.29
N ARG A 152 -14.57 9.48 -0.25
CA ARG A 152 -13.28 10.14 -0.54
C ARG A 152 -12.44 10.36 0.71
N ARG A 153 -13.09 10.61 1.85
CA ARG A 153 -12.39 10.74 3.13
C ARG A 153 -11.73 9.41 3.52
N TRP A 154 -12.41 8.28 3.35
CA TRP A 154 -11.84 6.96 3.64
C TRP A 154 -10.64 6.63 2.73
N THR A 155 -10.77 6.83 1.42
CA THR A 155 -9.67 6.55 0.47
C THR A 155 -8.47 7.47 0.66
N ALA A 156 -8.69 8.76 0.96
CA ALA A 156 -7.60 9.69 1.21
C ALA A 156 -6.73 9.31 2.43
N SER A 157 -7.26 8.53 3.37
CA SER A 157 -6.47 8.05 4.52
C SER A 157 -5.44 6.97 4.16
N GLN A 158 -5.55 6.36 2.97
CA GLN A 158 -4.66 5.29 2.54
C GLN A 158 -3.27 5.81 2.12
N VAL A 159 -3.20 7.07 1.68
CA VAL A 159 -1.91 7.71 1.33
C VAL A 159 -0.96 7.72 2.53
N SER A 160 -1.46 8.13 3.69
CA SER A 160 -0.70 8.10 4.95
C SER A 160 -0.35 6.68 5.39
N LEU A 161 -1.25 5.72 5.17
CA LEU A 161 -1.02 4.33 5.52
C LEU A 161 0.17 3.75 4.74
N GLY A 162 0.21 3.94 3.42
CA GLY A 162 1.25 3.38 2.56
C GLY A 162 2.65 3.73 3.04
N TYR A 163 2.89 4.99 3.40
CA TYR A 163 4.17 5.43 3.97
C TYR A 163 4.45 4.83 5.36
N LEU A 164 3.47 4.87 6.27
CA LEU A 164 3.67 4.45 7.66
C LEU A 164 3.86 2.93 7.79
N MET A 165 3.16 2.11 7.00
CA MET A 165 3.28 0.65 7.06
C MET A 165 4.69 0.15 6.73
N ASN A 166 5.45 0.91 5.94
CA ASN A 166 6.83 0.56 5.60
C ASN A 166 7.81 0.86 6.75
N GLN A 167 7.38 1.60 7.78
CA GLN A 167 8.23 1.95 8.92
C GLN A 167 8.35 0.78 9.89
N ARG A 168 9.58 0.46 10.32
CA ARG A 168 9.83 -0.63 11.30
C ARG A 168 9.10 -0.40 12.62
N CYS A 169 8.92 0.85 12.99
CA CYS A 169 8.25 1.27 14.20
C CYS A 169 6.74 1.49 14.03
N CYS A 170 6.13 0.98 12.96
CA CYS A 170 4.68 0.98 12.77
C CYS A 170 4.11 -0.44 12.79
N ALA A 171 3.07 -0.66 13.59
CA ALA A 171 2.24 -1.86 13.57
C ALA A 171 0.85 -1.52 12.98
N LEU A 172 0.41 -2.32 12.01
CA LEU A 172 -0.94 -2.24 11.45
C LEU A 172 -1.89 -3.10 12.26
N ILE A 173 -3.01 -2.53 12.67
CA ILE A 173 -4.13 -3.24 13.28
C ILE A 173 -5.35 -3.11 12.36
N ARG A 174 -5.81 -4.25 11.85
CA ARG A 174 -7.09 -4.34 11.15
C ARG A 174 -8.20 -4.50 12.17
N HIS A 175 -9.25 -3.71 12.05
CA HIS A 175 -10.35 -3.70 13.01
C HIS A 175 -11.11 -5.05 13.02
N GLU A 176 -11.28 -5.69 11.87
CA GLU A 176 -11.90 -7.02 11.79
C GLU A 176 -11.14 -8.08 12.59
N ASP A 177 -9.81 -8.09 12.51
CA ASP A 177 -8.95 -9.03 13.22
C ASP A 177 -8.96 -8.71 14.71
N LEU A 178 -8.86 -7.42 15.06
CA LEU A 178 -8.86 -6.98 16.45
C LEU A 178 -10.13 -7.41 17.19
N VAL A 179 -11.29 -7.37 16.52
CA VAL A 179 -12.55 -7.79 17.15
C VAL A 179 -12.71 -9.30 17.15
N SER A 180 -12.06 -10.02 16.24
CA SER A 180 -12.14 -11.49 16.16
C SER A 180 -11.19 -12.17 17.12
N ASP A 181 -9.97 -11.67 17.24
CA ASP A 181 -8.91 -12.19 18.09
C ASP A 181 -7.99 -11.06 18.59
N PRO A 182 -8.41 -10.31 19.63
CA PRO A 182 -7.63 -9.19 20.14
C PRO A 182 -6.28 -9.62 20.72
N TYR A 183 -6.15 -10.87 21.20
CA TYR A 183 -4.93 -11.38 21.82
C TYR A 183 -3.81 -11.53 20.79
N THR A 184 -4.06 -12.26 19.70
CA THR A 184 -3.07 -12.45 18.63
C THR A 184 -2.68 -11.13 17.96
N VAL A 185 -3.65 -10.22 17.80
CA VAL A 185 -3.43 -8.90 17.19
C VAL A 185 -2.50 -8.04 18.05
N PHE A 186 -2.75 -7.94 19.36
CA PHE A 186 -1.87 -7.17 20.24
C PHE A 186 -0.51 -7.84 20.44
N GLU A 187 -0.44 -9.17 20.55
CA GLU A 187 0.83 -9.89 20.63
C GLU A 187 1.73 -9.57 19.42
N SER A 188 1.15 -9.62 18.22
CA SER A 188 1.82 -9.30 16.97
C SER A 188 2.25 -7.83 16.91
N ALA A 189 1.38 -6.91 17.33
CA ALA A 189 1.69 -5.48 17.36
C ALA A 189 2.82 -5.17 18.35
N PHE A 190 2.80 -5.74 19.56
CA PHE A 190 3.83 -5.53 20.57
C PHE A 190 5.16 -6.13 20.17
N LYS A 191 5.15 -7.32 19.56
CA LYS A 191 6.35 -7.91 18.97
C LYS A 191 6.96 -7.01 17.90
N LYS A 192 6.14 -6.48 16.99
CA LYS A 192 6.58 -5.59 15.92
C LYS A 192 7.17 -4.29 16.45
N LEU A 193 6.58 -3.74 17.52
CA LEU A 193 6.98 -2.47 18.11
C LEU A 193 8.06 -2.59 19.20
N ASP A 194 8.57 -3.80 19.47
CA ASP A 194 9.47 -4.08 20.58
C ASP A 194 8.92 -3.59 21.93
N LEU A 195 7.64 -3.86 22.17
CA LEU A 195 6.96 -3.62 23.43
C LEU A 195 6.93 -4.91 24.25
N GLN A 196 6.97 -4.77 25.58
CA GLN A 196 6.84 -5.91 26.46
C GLN A 196 5.45 -6.52 26.33
N GLN A 197 5.37 -7.83 26.07
CA GLN A 197 4.09 -8.52 25.96
C GLN A 197 3.20 -8.32 27.18
N ASP A 198 1.93 -8.04 26.94
CA ASP A 198 0.90 -7.74 27.94
C ASP A 198 -0.49 -8.11 27.42
N SER A 199 -1.27 -8.86 28.20
CA SER A 199 -2.63 -9.25 27.82
C SER A 199 -3.68 -8.18 28.14
N ALA A 200 -3.37 -7.20 29.00
CA ALA A 200 -4.36 -6.22 29.47
C ALA A 200 -5.06 -5.43 28.34
N PRO A 201 -4.36 -4.98 27.26
CA PRO A 201 -5.02 -4.35 26.12
C PRO A 201 -6.01 -5.28 25.39
N ALA A 202 -5.68 -6.56 25.26
CA ALA A 202 -6.56 -7.54 24.63
C ALA A 202 -7.78 -7.84 25.51
N GLU A 203 -7.56 -8.03 26.82
CA GLU A 203 -8.63 -8.20 27.81
C GLU A 203 -9.57 -6.99 27.85
N PHE A 204 -9.04 -5.78 27.69
CA PHE A 204 -9.86 -4.58 27.58
C PHE A 204 -10.78 -4.62 26.36
N ILE A 205 -10.28 -5.01 25.19
CA ILE A 205 -11.11 -5.14 23.97
C ILE A 205 -12.14 -6.27 24.11
N ASP A 206 -11.78 -7.41 24.70
CA ASP A 206 -12.68 -8.55 24.87
C ASP A 206 -13.79 -8.27 25.90
N SER A 207 -13.46 -7.58 26.99
CA SER A 207 -14.41 -7.22 28.06
C SER A 207 -15.28 -6.00 27.74
N THR A 208 -14.80 -5.10 26.88
CA THR A 208 -15.54 -3.91 26.46
C THR A 208 -16.28 -4.22 25.17
N LEU A 209 -17.60 -4.39 25.22
CA LEU A 209 -18.47 -4.55 24.05
C LEU A 209 -18.24 -3.40 23.04
N PHE A 210 -17.30 -3.58 22.11
CA PHE A 210 -16.95 -2.63 21.06
C PHE A 210 -17.96 -2.73 19.91
N ASN A 211 -19.22 -2.46 20.19
CA ASN A 211 -20.27 -2.42 19.19
C ASN A 211 -21.02 -1.09 19.30
N SER A 212 -20.58 -0.09 18.52
CA SER A 212 -21.44 1.06 18.24
C SER A 212 -22.64 0.71 17.33
N SER A 213 -22.81 -0.57 17.01
CA SER A 213 -24.04 -1.20 16.55
C SER A 213 -23.91 -2.66 16.96
N PHE A 214 -24.67 -3.19 17.92
CA PHE A 214 -25.17 -4.58 17.99
C PHE A 214 -25.66 -4.98 19.39
N ASN A 215 -26.75 -5.74 19.37
CA ASN A 215 -27.60 -6.15 20.48
C ASN A 215 -27.00 -7.28 21.34
N LYS A 216 -27.51 -7.40 22.57
CA LYS A 216 -27.01 -8.15 23.73
C LYS A 216 -27.07 -9.69 23.68
N SER A 217 -27.09 -10.34 22.52
CA SER A 217 -27.46 -11.76 22.46
C SER A 217 -26.69 -12.59 21.43
N SER A 218 -25.43 -12.93 21.73
CA SER A 218 -24.81 -14.17 21.23
C SER A 218 -23.40 -14.34 21.81
N LYS A 219 -23.26 -15.22 22.80
CA LYS A 219 -21.99 -15.90 23.09
C LYS A 219 -21.92 -17.14 22.21
N GLY A 220 -20.84 -17.29 21.44
CA GLY A 220 -20.51 -18.50 20.68
C GLY A 220 -21.26 -18.65 19.35
N GLY A 221 -20.74 -18.05 18.28
CA GLY A 221 -21.23 -18.26 16.91
C GLY A 221 -20.10 -18.24 15.90
N GLU A 222 -20.21 -19.07 14.85
CA GLU A 222 -19.29 -19.19 13.72
C GLU A 222 -18.84 -17.83 13.18
N VAL A 223 -17.53 -17.66 12.99
CA VAL A 223 -16.87 -16.44 12.49
C VAL A 223 -17.57 -15.88 11.23
N SER A 224 -18.10 -16.74 10.36
CA SER A 224 -18.84 -16.35 9.15
C SER A 224 -20.17 -15.61 9.40
N LYS A 225 -20.86 -15.87 10.52
CA LYS A 225 -22.12 -15.19 10.90
C LYS A 225 -21.89 -13.84 11.59
N VAL A 226 -20.70 -13.62 12.16
CA VAL A 226 -20.34 -12.35 12.80
C VAL A 226 -20.02 -11.28 11.74
N PHE A 227 -19.48 -11.68 10.59
CA PHE A 227 -19.17 -10.77 9.47
C PHE A 227 -20.38 -10.39 8.62
N SER A 228 -21.31 -11.32 8.37
CA SER A 228 -22.48 -11.07 7.50
C SER A 228 -23.42 -9.98 8.03
N ASN A 229 -23.50 -9.78 9.35
CA ASN A 229 -24.30 -8.71 9.95
C ASN A 229 -23.62 -7.32 9.91
N ARG A 230 -22.29 -7.22 9.87
CA ARG A 230 -21.57 -5.93 9.95
C ARG A 230 -21.66 -5.11 8.67
N LEU A 231 -21.79 -5.79 7.55
CA LEU A 231 -21.95 -5.19 6.23
C LEU A 231 -23.40 -5.14 5.78
N ALA A 232 -24.37 -5.45 6.65
CA ALA A 232 -25.79 -5.31 6.34
C ALA A 232 -26.15 -3.88 5.87
N CYS A 233 -25.41 -2.87 6.36
CA CYS A 233 -25.56 -1.49 5.89
C CYS A 233 -25.30 -1.30 4.39
N TRP A 234 -24.55 -2.20 3.76
CA TRP A 234 -24.39 -2.24 2.30
C TRP A 234 -25.75 -2.39 1.61
N ASP A 235 -26.58 -3.32 2.08
CA ASP A 235 -27.90 -3.59 1.50
C ASP A 235 -28.93 -2.49 1.81
N GLU A 236 -28.69 -1.70 2.86
CA GLU A 236 -29.50 -0.53 3.23
C GLU A 236 -29.18 0.71 2.37
N TRP A 237 -28.00 0.78 1.77
CA TRP A 237 -27.62 1.89 0.89
C TRP A 237 -28.41 1.85 -0.42
N SER A 238 -28.78 3.02 -0.91
CA SER A 238 -29.40 3.14 -2.23
C SER A 238 -28.45 2.64 -3.33
N LYS A 239 -28.98 2.22 -4.48
CA LYS A 239 -28.17 1.77 -5.61
C LYS A 239 -27.17 2.84 -6.09
N ALA A 240 -27.55 4.12 -6.02
CA ALA A 240 -26.65 5.23 -6.34
C ALA A 240 -25.49 5.35 -5.35
N GLU A 241 -25.74 5.12 -4.06
CA GLU A 241 -24.70 5.13 -3.02
C GLU A 241 -23.79 3.91 -3.13
N GLN A 242 -24.35 2.72 -3.36
CA GLN A 242 -23.57 1.51 -3.64
C GLN A 242 -22.62 1.75 -4.83
N GLN A 243 -23.13 2.30 -5.93
CA GLN A 243 -22.30 2.62 -7.10
C GLN A 243 -21.25 3.68 -6.79
N THR A 244 -21.61 4.76 -6.07
CA THR A 244 -20.67 5.81 -5.66
C THR A 244 -19.54 5.25 -4.80
N PHE A 245 -19.86 4.32 -3.88
CA PHE A 245 -18.86 3.66 -3.07
C PHE A 245 -17.94 2.81 -3.93
N ILE A 246 -18.47 2.01 -4.86
CA ILE A 246 -17.68 1.18 -5.77
C ILE A 246 -16.73 2.06 -6.59
N ASP A 247 -17.26 3.11 -7.21
CA ASP A 247 -16.49 4.00 -8.09
C ASP A 247 -15.32 4.70 -7.38
N ILE A 248 -15.44 4.97 -6.08
CA ILE A 248 -14.45 5.72 -5.30
C ILE A 248 -13.54 4.80 -4.48
N CYS A 249 -14.12 3.83 -3.78
CA CYS A 249 -13.46 3.07 -2.73
C CYS A 249 -12.98 1.69 -3.19
N ASP A 250 -13.52 1.12 -4.27
CA ASP A 250 -13.27 -0.28 -4.60
C ASP A 250 -11.79 -0.59 -4.86
N ALA A 251 -11.06 0.31 -5.53
CA ALA A 251 -9.63 0.14 -5.74
C ALA A 251 -8.85 0.02 -4.42
N SER A 252 -9.15 0.89 -3.44
CA SER A 252 -8.52 0.81 -2.11
C SER A 252 -9.01 -0.40 -1.31
N MET A 253 -10.29 -0.78 -1.44
CA MET A 253 -10.83 -2.00 -0.82
C MET A 253 -10.10 -3.25 -1.31
N GLN A 254 -9.81 -3.31 -2.62
CA GLN A 254 -9.01 -4.37 -3.25
C GLN A 254 -7.56 -4.35 -2.79
N GLU A 255 -6.92 -3.18 -2.81
CA GLU A 255 -5.51 -3.01 -2.42
C GLU A 255 -5.25 -3.49 -0.98
N LEU A 256 -6.23 -3.29 -0.10
CA LEU A 256 -6.14 -3.60 1.32
C LEU A 256 -6.79 -4.95 1.68
N ASP A 257 -7.18 -5.75 0.69
CA ASP A 257 -7.76 -7.09 0.89
C ASP A 257 -8.96 -7.09 1.86
N PHE A 258 -9.84 -6.08 1.75
CA PHE A 258 -11.09 -6.06 2.52
C PHE A 258 -12.16 -6.89 1.81
N TYR A 259 -13.03 -7.56 2.57
CA TYR A 259 -14.22 -8.21 2.01
C TYR A 259 -15.17 -7.20 1.36
N ARG A 260 -15.66 -7.54 0.16
CA ARG A 260 -16.51 -6.70 -0.70
C ARG A 260 -17.82 -7.43 -1.03
N PRO A 261 -18.97 -7.04 -0.44
CA PRO A 261 -20.25 -7.76 -0.57
C PRO A 261 -20.89 -7.65 -1.95
N TYR A 262 -20.37 -6.77 -2.81
CA TYR A 262 -20.82 -6.54 -4.18
C TYR A 262 -20.00 -7.30 -5.22
N GLU A 263 -19.05 -8.13 -4.78
CA GLU A 263 -18.48 -9.17 -5.65
C GLU A 263 -19.57 -10.22 -5.94
N VAL A 264 -19.77 -10.53 -7.22
CA VAL A 264 -20.68 -11.61 -7.61
C VAL A 264 -20.05 -12.93 -7.16
N ASN A 265 -20.57 -13.50 -6.08
CA ASN A 265 -20.28 -14.88 -5.71
C ASN A 265 -20.99 -15.82 -6.72
N GLU A 266 -20.24 -16.52 -7.58
CA GLU A 266 -20.73 -17.82 -8.04
C GLU A 266 -20.73 -18.79 -6.83
N PRO A 267 -21.73 -19.67 -6.70
CA PRO A 267 -21.87 -20.51 -5.52
C PRO A 267 -20.66 -21.44 -5.36
N SER A 268 -20.05 -21.34 -4.19
CA SER A 268 -19.03 -22.22 -3.63
C SER A 268 -19.33 -23.71 -3.88
N VAL A 269 -18.44 -24.40 -4.61
CA VAL A 269 -18.46 -25.85 -4.75
C VAL A 269 -18.20 -26.47 -3.37
N THR A 270 -19.21 -27.20 -2.91
CA THR A 270 -19.26 -28.06 -1.73
C THR A 270 -17.99 -28.86 -1.51
N ALA A 271 -17.62 -28.95 -0.23
CA ALA A 271 -16.57 -29.79 0.33
C ALA A 271 -16.40 -31.14 -0.40
N ILE A 272 -15.29 -31.27 -1.13
CA ILE A 272 -14.79 -32.57 -1.59
C ILE A 272 -13.88 -33.10 -0.48
N LYS A 273 -14.28 -34.23 0.11
CA LYS A 273 -13.47 -35.01 1.05
C LYS A 273 -12.10 -35.31 0.42
N GLN A 274 -11.02 -34.95 1.13
CA GLN A 274 -9.66 -35.38 0.79
C GLN A 274 -9.58 -36.93 0.82
N PRO A 275 -8.99 -37.58 -0.20
CA PRO A 275 -8.54 -38.96 -0.07
C PRO A 275 -7.26 -39.02 0.76
N GLU A 276 -7.15 -40.05 1.60
CA GLU A 276 -6.01 -40.32 2.48
C GLU A 276 -4.67 -40.35 1.73
N VAL A 277 -3.72 -39.52 2.19
CA VAL A 277 -2.33 -39.51 1.74
C VAL A 277 -1.55 -40.62 2.45
N LYS A 278 -0.98 -41.56 1.69
CA LYS A 278 0.16 -42.37 2.19
C LYS A 278 1.44 -41.55 2.07
N GLN A 279 2.01 -41.15 3.20
CA GLN A 279 3.32 -40.52 3.28
C GLN A 279 4.45 -41.52 2.94
N PRO A 280 5.45 -41.15 2.13
CA PRO A 280 6.77 -41.78 2.18
C PRO A 280 7.66 -41.06 3.19
N GLU A 281 8.34 -41.85 4.03
CA GLU A 281 9.32 -41.41 5.03
C GLU A 281 10.50 -40.66 4.40
N VAL A 282 10.76 -39.44 4.86
CA VAL A 282 12.00 -38.71 4.58
C VAL A 282 12.85 -38.67 5.84
N LYS A 283 14.05 -39.24 5.74
CA LYS A 283 15.06 -39.27 6.80
C LYS A 283 15.49 -37.86 7.16
N GLN A 284 15.33 -37.50 8.43
CA GLN A 284 15.88 -36.29 9.02
C GLN A 284 17.40 -36.38 9.09
N THR A 285 18.09 -35.49 8.39
CA THR A 285 19.46 -35.10 8.73
C THR A 285 19.41 -33.68 9.29
N ALA A 286 19.64 -33.57 10.60
CA ALA A 286 19.67 -32.31 11.33
C ALA A 286 20.91 -31.50 10.94
N VAL A 287 20.71 -30.28 10.46
CA VAL A 287 21.74 -29.24 10.44
C VAL A 287 21.38 -28.23 11.52
N LYS A 288 22.23 -28.11 12.54
CA LYS A 288 22.16 -27.06 13.56
C LYS A 288 22.54 -25.73 12.92
N LEU A 289 21.66 -24.75 13.00
CA LEU A 289 22.01 -23.33 12.90
C LEU A 289 21.60 -22.64 14.19
N SER A 290 22.57 -21.99 14.82
CA SER A 290 22.44 -21.15 16.01
C SER A 290 21.74 -19.83 15.67
N PRO A 291 21.01 -19.20 16.63
CA PRO A 291 20.23 -18.00 16.38
C PRO A 291 21.07 -16.73 16.56
N SER A 292 21.21 -15.93 15.51
CA SER A 292 21.61 -14.52 15.64
C SER A 292 21.16 -13.72 14.42
N GLY A 293 20.35 -12.68 14.62
CA GLY A 293 20.08 -11.65 13.62
C GLY A 293 18.60 -11.44 13.35
N THR A 294 18.11 -10.28 13.78
CA THR A 294 16.80 -9.67 13.47
C THR A 294 16.45 -9.74 11.97
N GLU A 295 15.48 -10.56 11.56
CA GLU A 295 15.03 -10.61 10.17
C GLU A 295 13.93 -9.58 9.90
N SER A 296 14.34 -8.48 9.25
CA SER A 296 13.46 -7.72 8.37
C SER A 296 12.86 -8.66 7.33
N SER A 297 11.56 -8.56 7.03
CA SER A 297 10.98 -9.40 5.96
C SER A 297 11.78 -9.21 4.67
N ILE A 298 12.05 -10.30 3.94
CA ILE A 298 12.85 -10.28 2.72
C ILE A 298 12.33 -9.26 1.71
N VAL A 299 11.01 -9.11 1.63
CA VAL A 299 10.33 -8.11 0.79
C VAL A 299 10.58 -6.69 1.28
N GLY A 300 10.59 -6.46 2.59
CA GLY A 300 10.89 -5.15 3.17
C GLY A 300 12.30 -4.67 2.83
N VAL A 301 13.29 -5.58 2.82
CA VAL A 301 14.67 -5.24 2.41
C VAL A 301 14.75 -4.99 0.89
N LEU A 302 14.04 -5.79 0.10
CA LEU A 302 14.06 -5.69 -1.35
C LEU A 302 13.34 -4.45 -1.86
N ALA A 303 12.15 -4.15 -1.33
CA ALA A 303 11.36 -3.00 -1.77
C ALA A 303 11.89 -1.66 -1.24
N ASP A 304 12.76 -1.68 -0.21
CA ASP A 304 13.30 -0.47 0.43
C ASP A 304 13.93 0.50 -0.58
N GLY A 305 13.48 1.75 -0.55
CA GLY A 305 13.94 2.80 -1.46
C GLY A 305 13.54 2.65 -2.93
N ALA A 306 12.69 1.67 -3.29
CA ALA A 306 12.24 1.44 -4.67
C ALA A 306 10.72 1.43 -4.83
N MET A 307 9.98 0.74 -3.95
CA MET A 307 8.50 0.71 -3.96
C MET A 307 7.93 0.28 -2.60
N ALA A 308 6.63 0.45 -2.40
CA ALA A 308 5.95 -0.07 -1.22
C ALA A 308 5.81 -1.61 -1.26
N VAL A 309 5.82 -2.27 -0.09
CA VAL A 309 5.74 -3.75 0.03
C VAL A 309 4.43 -4.31 -0.54
N ASN A 310 3.32 -3.60 -0.39
CA ASN A 310 2.03 -4.00 -0.96
C ASN A 310 2.03 -3.87 -2.50
N MET A 311 2.72 -2.88 -3.04
CA MET A 311 2.91 -2.71 -4.49
C MET A 311 3.79 -3.81 -5.06
N PHE A 312 4.84 -4.19 -4.34
CA PHE A 312 5.64 -5.36 -4.67
C PHE A 312 4.76 -6.61 -4.72
N ASP A 313 3.98 -6.88 -3.67
CA ASP A 313 3.10 -8.05 -3.64
C ASP A 313 2.06 -8.04 -4.77
N TYR A 314 1.51 -6.87 -5.08
CA TYR A 314 0.53 -6.69 -6.14
C TYR A 314 1.09 -6.92 -7.55
N HIS A 315 2.37 -6.63 -7.80
CA HIS A 315 2.99 -6.81 -9.12
C HIS A 315 3.84 -8.09 -9.25
N CYS A 316 4.23 -8.70 -8.13
CA CYS A 316 5.03 -9.91 -8.11
C CYS A 316 4.15 -11.15 -8.20
N ASN A 317 4.29 -11.90 -9.30
CA ASN A 317 3.55 -13.11 -9.61
C ASN A 317 4.50 -14.30 -9.57
N VAL A 318 4.22 -15.28 -8.70
CA VAL A 318 5.11 -16.44 -8.52
C VAL A 318 4.33 -17.72 -8.74
N SER A 319 4.85 -18.58 -9.62
CA SER A 319 4.38 -19.96 -9.77
C SER A 319 5.33 -20.90 -9.03
N VAL A 320 4.79 -21.63 -8.06
CA VAL A 320 5.52 -22.69 -7.35
C VAL A 320 5.65 -23.94 -8.22
N ASP A 321 4.68 -24.21 -9.08
CA ASP A 321 4.64 -25.42 -9.90
C ASP A 321 5.55 -25.29 -11.12
N HIS A 322 5.48 -24.15 -11.81
CA HIS A 322 6.30 -23.86 -12.98
C HIS A 322 7.62 -23.15 -12.66
N LYS A 323 7.87 -22.87 -11.36
CA LYS A 323 9.10 -22.25 -10.85
C LYS A 323 9.51 -20.98 -11.61
N TYR A 324 8.62 -20.00 -11.65
CA TYR A 324 8.98 -18.67 -12.17
C TYR A 324 8.53 -17.55 -11.24
N LEU A 325 9.18 -16.40 -11.39
CA LEU A 325 8.76 -15.13 -10.81
C LEU A 325 8.67 -14.11 -11.94
N HIS A 326 7.47 -13.57 -12.14
CA HIS A 326 7.20 -12.49 -13.07
C HIS A 326 6.91 -11.21 -12.30
N MET A 327 7.73 -10.19 -12.48
CA MET A 327 7.43 -8.85 -11.98
C MET A 327 6.72 -8.05 -13.07
N GLU A 328 5.50 -7.63 -12.77
CA GLU A 328 4.72 -6.82 -13.69
C GLU A 328 5.23 -5.39 -13.79
N ASN A 329 5.31 -4.92 -15.04
CA ASN A 329 5.55 -3.52 -15.35
C ASN A 329 4.35 -2.95 -16.10
N PRO A 330 3.53 -2.08 -15.48
CA PRO A 330 2.37 -1.49 -16.14
C PRO A 330 2.73 -0.80 -17.46
N LYS A 331 1.78 -0.85 -18.41
CA LYS A 331 1.91 -0.30 -19.78
C LYS A 331 2.92 -1.04 -20.67
N VAL A 332 3.36 -2.22 -20.25
CA VAL A 332 4.25 -3.13 -21.00
C VAL A 332 3.56 -4.47 -21.24
N ALA A 333 2.38 -4.45 -21.88
CA ALA A 333 1.56 -5.64 -22.16
C ALA A 333 1.20 -6.53 -20.95
N SER A 334 1.22 -6.00 -19.73
CA SER A 334 1.04 -6.77 -18.48
C SER A 334 -0.25 -7.62 -18.49
N THR A 335 -1.37 -7.05 -18.95
CA THR A 335 -2.64 -7.78 -19.13
C THR A 335 -2.52 -8.98 -20.06
N SER A 336 -1.82 -8.84 -21.20
CA SER A 336 -1.68 -9.93 -22.17
C SER A 336 -0.73 -11.01 -21.68
N ILE A 337 0.39 -10.62 -21.06
CA ILE A 337 1.34 -11.55 -20.45
C ILE A 337 0.66 -12.35 -19.34
N LEU A 338 -0.02 -11.68 -18.40
CA LEU A 338 -0.75 -12.35 -17.32
C LEU A 338 -1.77 -13.34 -17.84
N LYS A 339 -2.56 -13.00 -18.87
CA LYS A 339 -3.56 -13.93 -19.42
C LYS A 339 -2.93 -15.24 -19.88
N VAL A 340 -1.80 -15.18 -20.58
CA VAL A 340 -1.12 -16.41 -21.04
C VAL A 340 -0.55 -17.19 -19.84
N LEU A 341 0.10 -16.52 -18.89
CA LEU A 341 0.65 -17.18 -17.71
C LEU A 341 -0.46 -17.85 -16.87
N GLN A 342 -1.56 -17.13 -16.62
CA GLN A 342 -2.71 -17.64 -15.88
C GLN A 342 -3.37 -18.83 -16.59
N GLN A 343 -3.48 -18.79 -17.93
CA GLN A 343 -3.98 -19.92 -18.71
C GLN A 343 -3.10 -21.16 -18.60
N GLN A 344 -1.78 -20.99 -18.46
CA GLN A 344 -0.86 -22.11 -18.26
C GLN A 344 -0.88 -22.65 -16.82
N GLU A 345 -1.13 -21.80 -15.81
CA GLU A 345 -1.33 -22.29 -14.44
C GLU A 345 -2.67 -23.05 -14.29
N ASP A 346 -3.77 -22.41 -14.72
CA ASP A 346 -5.11 -22.98 -14.65
C ASP A 346 -6.00 -22.34 -15.73
N SER A 347 -6.11 -23.05 -16.86
CA SER A 347 -6.95 -22.64 -17.98
C SER A 347 -8.43 -22.39 -17.61
N GLN A 348 -9.01 -23.20 -16.70
CA GLN A 348 -10.42 -23.08 -16.36
C GLN A 348 -10.69 -21.85 -15.49
N LEU A 349 -9.79 -21.58 -14.53
CA LEU A 349 -9.89 -20.38 -13.70
C LEU A 349 -9.62 -19.13 -14.52
N ALA A 350 -8.59 -19.15 -15.38
CA ALA A 350 -8.21 -18.01 -16.22
C ALA A 350 -9.32 -17.60 -17.21
N GLU A 351 -10.07 -18.55 -17.77
CA GLU A 351 -11.21 -18.27 -18.65
C GLU A 351 -12.39 -17.57 -17.95
N ARG A 352 -12.54 -17.77 -16.63
CA ARG A 352 -13.60 -17.13 -15.83
C ARG A 352 -13.22 -15.75 -15.31
N MET A 353 -11.96 -15.35 -15.43
CA MET A 353 -11.50 -14.05 -14.96
C MET A 353 -11.85 -12.94 -15.96
N ASP A 354 -12.72 -12.02 -15.54
CA ASP A 354 -13.03 -10.81 -16.32
C ASP A 354 -11.81 -9.88 -16.46
N ASN A 355 -10.99 -9.80 -15.41
CA ASN A 355 -9.79 -8.98 -15.38
C ASN A 355 -8.59 -9.77 -14.83
N PRO A 356 -7.52 -9.99 -15.62
CA PRO A 356 -6.35 -10.77 -15.17
C PRO A 356 -5.63 -10.12 -13.97
N HIS A 357 -5.86 -8.84 -13.71
CA HIS A 357 -5.27 -8.10 -12.59
C HIS A 357 -6.01 -8.29 -11.25
N GLN A 358 -7.09 -9.09 -11.21
CA GLN A 358 -7.76 -9.50 -9.97
C GLN A 358 -6.92 -10.57 -9.25
N ARG A 359 -5.84 -10.13 -8.59
CA ARG A 359 -4.81 -11.01 -8.00
C ARG A 359 -5.36 -12.09 -7.05
N ASN A 360 -6.46 -11.86 -6.34
CA ASN A 360 -7.05 -12.86 -5.44
C ASN A 360 -7.79 -13.99 -6.17
N GLN A 361 -8.16 -13.77 -7.43
CA GLN A 361 -8.78 -14.75 -8.31
C GLN A 361 -7.77 -15.37 -9.27
N SER A 362 -6.53 -14.83 -9.31
CA SER A 362 -5.47 -15.32 -10.17
C SER A 362 -5.02 -16.72 -9.70
N PRO A 363 -4.82 -17.68 -10.63
CA PRO A 363 -4.17 -18.96 -10.30
C PRO A 363 -2.70 -18.79 -9.91
N ILE A 364 -2.07 -17.67 -10.30
CA ILE A 364 -0.69 -17.35 -9.89
C ILE A 364 -0.71 -16.67 -8.53
N LEU A 365 0.02 -17.25 -7.58
CA LEU A 365 0.04 -16.80 -6.19
C LEU A 365 0.69 -15.41 -6.03
N ARG A 366 0.17 -14.68 -5.04
CA ARG A 366 0.83 -13.50 -4.47
C ARG A 366 2.08 -13.91 -3.71
N PHE A 367 3.10 -13.07 -3.79
CA PHE A 367 4.37 -13.33 -3.12
C PHE A 367 4.18 -13.52 -1.61
N SER A 368 3.33 -12.69 -0.99
CA SER A 368 3.03 -12.71 0.45
C SER A 368 2.26 -13.94 0.92
N LYS A 369 1.68 -14.73 0.00
CA LYS A 369 0.96 -15.97 0.32
C LYS A 369 1.85 -17.20 0.29
N LEU A 370 3.11 -17.05 -0.13
CA LEU A 370 4.10 -18.12 -0.15
C LEU A 370 4.79 -18.22 1.21
N ASP A 371 5.22 -19.44 1.55
CA ASP A 371 6.11 -19.67 2.69
C ASP A 371 7.44 -18.92 2.50
N GLU A 372 8.06 -18.48 3.60
CA GLU A 372 9.29 -17.67 3.56
C GLU A 372 10.46 -18.34 2.83
N SER A 373 10.58 -19.67 2.94
CA SER A 373 11.60 -20.43 2.20
C SER A 373 11.35 -20.38 0.69
N ILE A 374 10.09 -20.45 0.25
CA ILE A 374 9.68 -20.34 -1.15
C ILE A 374 9.91 -18.92 -1.64
N GLN A 375 9.54 -17.91 -0.85
CA GLN A 375 9.80 -16.50 -1.15
C GLN A 375 11.29 -16.26 -1.41
N ARG A 376 12.16 -16.72 -0.50
CA ARG A 376 13.62 -16.62 -0.64
C ARG A 376 14.11 -17.32 -1.90
N ASN A 377 13.67 -18.56 -2.12
CA ASN A 377 14.06 -19.32 -3.31
C ASN A 377 13.59 -18.66 -4.61
N ALA A 378 12.38 -18.11 -4.66
CA ALA A 378 11.86 -17.43 -5.85
C ALA A 378 12.73 -16.22 -6.26
N LEU A 379 13.31 -15.54 -5.27
CA LEU A 379 14.14 -14.37 -5.47
C LEU A 379 15.61 -14.69 -5.76
N THR A 380 16.17 -15.73 -5.13
CA THR A 380 17.62 -15.95 -5.13
C THR A 380 18.07 -17.28 -5.74
N SER A 381 17.18 -18.29 -5.81
CA SER A 381 17.55 -19.62 -6.33
C SER A 381 17.58 -19.63 -7.86
N SER A 382 18.52 -20.35 -8.45
CA SER A 382 18.53 -20.64 -9.89
C SER A 382 17.41 -21.58 -10.32
N GLU A 383 16.68 -22.19 -9.38
CA GLU A 383 15.50 -23.01 -9.68
C GLU A 383 14.33 -22.19 -10.21
N TYR A 384 14.25 -20.90 -9.85
CA TYR A 384 13.16 -20.02 -10.28
C TYR A 384 13.58 -19.13 -11.44
N TYR A 385 12.87 -19.21 -12.56
CA TYR A 385 13.07 -18.32 -13.68
C TYR A 385 12.44 -16.94 -13.43
N ARG A 386 13.26 -15.96 -13.06
CA ARG A 386 12.88 -14.55 -12.88
C ARG A 386 12.84 -13.80 -14.20
N PHE A 387 11.72 -13.19 -14.56
CA PHE A 387 11.61 -12.35 -15.75
C PHE A 387 10.72 -11.13 -15.56
N ALA A 388 10.93 -10.13 -16.41
CA ALA A 388 10.13 -8.92 -16.50
C ALA A 388 10.14 -8.40 -17.94
N PHE A 389 9.27 -7.43 -18.23
CA PHE A 389 9.26 -6.74 -19.51
C PHE A 389 9.40 -5.23 -19.30
N VAL A 390 10.09 -4.57 -20.24
CA VAL A 390 10.25 -3.11 -20.30
C VAL A 390 9.80 -2.57 -21.64
N ARG A 391 9.58 -1.26 -21.70
CA ARG A 391 9.21 -0.52 -22.91
C ARG A 391 10.00 0.77 -22.98
N ASN A 392 10.25 1.27 -24.19
CA ASN A 392 10.86 2.59 -24.36
C ASN A 392 10.05 3.63 -23.55
N PRO A 393 10.70 4.44 -22.67
CA PRO A 393 9.99 5.38 -21.81
C PRO A 393 9.05 6.34 -22.58
N PHE A 394 9.41 6.76 -23.79
CA PHE A 394 8.56 7.63 -24.60
C PHE A 394 7.23 6.95 -24.95
N GLY A 395 7.30 5.71 -25.45
CA GLY A 395 6.14 4.90 -25.81
C GLY A 395 5.30 4.52 -24.58
N ARG A 396 5.97 4.23 -23.45
CA ARG A 396 5.30 3.89 -22.19
C ARG A 396 4.49 5.05 -21.63
N LEU A 397 5.04 6.27 -21.60
CA LEU A 397 4.33 7.46 -21.13
C LEU A 397 3.17 7.85 -22.06
N LEU A 398 3.34 7.74 -23.38
CA LEU A 398 2.25 8.01 -24.32
C LEU A 398 1.11 6.99 -24.16
N SER A 399 1.44 5.71 -23.95
CA SER A 399 0.46 4.67 -23.62
C SER A 399 -0.26 4.95 -22.28
N ALA A 400 0.46 5.43 -21.26
CA ALA A 400 -0.13 5.85 -20.00
C ALA A 400 -1.12 7.00 -20.21
N TYR A 401 -0.72 8.04 -20.93
CA TYR A 401 -1.57 9.18 -21.27
C TYR A 401 -2.84 8.76 -22.00
N LEU A 402 -2.70 8.04 -23.13
CA LEU A 402 -3.83 7.65 -23.97
C LEU A 402 -4.81 6.73 -23.23
N SER A 403 -4.29 5.81 -22.39
CA SER A 403 -5.14 4.84 -21.70
C SER A 403 -5.71 5.33 -20.37
N LYS A 404 -5.06 6.28 -19.68
CA LYS A 404 -5.43 6.70 -18.31
C LYS A 404 -5.82 8.17 -18.16
N ILE A 405 -5.29 9.06 -18.99
CA ILE A 405 -5.40 10.53 -18.80
C ILE A 405 -6.29 11.18 -19.85
N ALA A 406 -6.21 10.71 -21.11
CA ALA A 406 -7.07 11.18 -22.20
C ALA A 406 -8.56 10.81 -21.97
N ARG A 407 -8.85 9.95 -20.99
CA ARG A 407 -10.18 9.50 -20.59
C ARG A 407 -10.47 9.94 -19.15
N PRO A 408 -11.74 10.15 -18.76
CA PRO A 408 -12.11 10.57 -17.41
C PRO A 408 -12.04 9.38 -16.42
N LEU A 409 -10.84 8.85 -16.21
CA LEU A 409 -10.57 7.70 -15.32
C LEU A 409 -9.91 8.19 -14.03
N ALA A 410 -10.04 7.40 -12.95
CA ALA A 410 -9.55 7.75 -11.62
C ALA A 410 -8.07 8.24 -11.58
N PRO A 411 -7.10 7.63 -12.29
CA PRO A 411 -5.70 8.09 -12.25
C PRO A 411 -5.50 9.53 -12.75
N LYS A 412 -6.43 10.06 -13.56
CA LYS A 412 -6.40 11.45 -14.02
C LYS A 412 -6.55 12.45 -12.88
N ALA A 413 -7.19 12.05 -11.78
CA ALA A 413 -7.36 12.89 -10.60
C ALA A 413 -6.00 13.28 -9.98
N GLU A 414 -5.00 12.40 -10.02
CA GLU A 414 -3.66 12.66 -9.49
C GLU A 414 -2.98 13.79 -10.27
N ILE A 415 -3.09 13.76 -11.59
CA ILE A 415 -2.51 14.79 -12.47
C ILE A 415 -3.24 16.12 -12.32
N LEU A 416 -4.58 16.10 -12.33
CA LEU A 416 -5.40 17.30 -12.16
C LEU A 416 -5.21 17.98 -10.80
N ALA A 417 -4.96 17.20 -9.74
CA ALA A 417 -4.69 17.74 -8.42
C ALA A 417 -3.44 18.63 -8.41
N ILE A 418 -2.37 18.14 -9.06
CA ILE A 418 -1.10 18.89 -9.16
C ILE A 418 -1.30 20.13 -10.03
N ILE A 419 -1.94 20.00 -11.20
CA ILE A 419 -2.23 21.13 -12.10
C ILE A 419 -3.06 22.21 -11.38
N ASN A 420 -4.07 21.81 -10.63
CA ASN A 420 -4.99 22.71 -9.96
C ASN A 420 -4.47 23.18 -8.58
N GLY A 421 -3.29 22.75 -8.15
CA GLY A 421 -2.72 23.09 -6.84
C GLY A 421 -3.58 22.64 -5.66
N CYS A 422 -4.25 21.50 -5.78
CA CYS A 422 -5.19 20.99 -4.79
C CYS A 422 -4.92 19.52 -4.45
N LYS A 423 -5.64 18.96 -3.49
CA LYS A 423 -5.54 17.54 -3.14
C LYS A 423 -6.35 16.69 -4.13
N VAL A 424 -5.92 15.44 -4.38
CA VAL A 424 -6.63 14.50 -5.28
C VAL A 424 -8.12 14.36 -4.95
N ASN A 425 -8.48 14.34 -3.66
CA ASN A 425 -9.88 14.25 -3.22
C ASN A 425 -10.70 15.53 -3.43
N GLN A 426 -10.07 16.65 -3.81
CA GLN A 426 -10.73 17.91 -4.18
C GLN A 426 -10.99 18.01 -5.68
N VAL A 427 -10.44 17.10 -6.50
CA VAL A 427 -10.71 17.03 -7.94
C VAL A 427 -12.11 16.46 -8.15
N LYS A 428 -13.05 17.31 -8.60
CA LYS A 428 -14.45 16.94 -8.83
C LYS A 428 -14.77 16.64 -10.29
N ASP A 429 -13.99 17.20 -11.22
CA ASP A 429 -14.25 17.07 -12.65
C ASP A 429 -13.09 16.39 -13.38
N LEU A 430 -13.24 15.09 -13.69
CA LEU A 430 -12.28 14.33 -14.49
C LEU A 430 -12.43 14.58 -16.00
N LYS A 431 -13.46 15.31 -16.43
CA LYS A 431 -13.63 15.72 -17.83
C LYS A 431 -12.76 16.91 -18.19
N GLN A 432 -12.21 17.63 -17.20
CA GLN A 432 -11.21 18.68 -17.44
C GLN A 432 -10.12 18.15 -18.39
N PRO A 433 -9.90 18.77 -19.55
CA PRO A 433 -8.89 18.31 -20.48
C PRO A 433 -7.50 18.47 -19.88
N VAL A 434 -6.65 17.48 -20.12
CA VAL A 434 -5.22 17.52 -19.80
C VAL A 434 -4.53 17.13 -21.09
N ASP A 435 -3.76 18.04 -21.67
CA ASP A 435 -2.96 17.72 -22.85
C ASP A 435 -1.71 16.93 -22.45
N PHE A 436 -1.03 16.37 -23.46
CA PHE A 436 0.12 15.51 -23.22
C PHE A 436 1.31 16.26 -22.62
N ALA A 437 1.57 17.49 -23.06
CA ALA A 437 2.63 18.32 -22.50
C ALA A 437 2.42 18.55 -21.00
N SER A 438 1.22 18.95 -20.59
CA SER A 438 0.86 19.16 -19.18
C SER A 438 1.00 17.88 -18.36
N PHE A 439 0.63 16.73 -18.93
CA PHE A 439 0.86 15.43 -18.29
C PHE A 439 2.35 15.17 -18.07
N ILE A 440 3.20 15.36 -19.07
CA ILE A 440 4.65 15.18 -18.95
C ILE A 440 5.27 16.15 -17.94
N GLU A 441 4.83 17.41 -17.91
CA GLU A 441 5.28 18.39 -16.92
C GLU A 441 5.01 17.89 -15.49
N VAL A 442 3.79 17.43 -15.23
CA VAL A 442 3.42 16.90 -13.92
C VAL A 442 4.25 15.65 -13.60
N VAL A 443 4.30 14.66 -14.49
CA VAL A 443 5.05 13.41 -14.28
C VAL A 443 6.52 13.70 -13.96
N CYS A 444 7.15 14.62 -14.68
CA CYS A 444 8.56 14.94 -14.48
C CYS A 444 8.83 15.77 -13.20
N SER A 445 7.80 16.41 -12.65
CA SER A 445 7.87 17.14 -11.37
C SER A 445 7.73 16.26 -10.13
N GLN A 446 7.23 15.02 -10.28
CA GLN A 446 6.98 14.11 -9.15
C GLN A 446 8.28 13.51 -8.61
N ASP A 447 8.32 13.21 -7.31
CA ASP A 447 9.34 12.32 -6.75
C ASP A 447 9.10 10.89 -7.26
N PRO A 448 10.13 10.17 -7.75
CA PRO A 448 9.99 8.79 -8.23
C PRO A 448 9.25 7.83 -7.29
N LEU A 449 9.39 7.99 -5.97
CA LEU A 449 8.73 7.10 -4.99
C LEU A 449 7.23 7.38 -4.85
N ASP A 450 6.77 8.57 -5.24
CA ASP A 450 5.36 8.98 -5.19
C ASP A 450 4.66 8.80 -6.56
N MET A 451 5.39 8.35 -7.58
CA MET A 451 4.85 8.20 -8.94
C MET A 451 3.92 7.00 -9.05
N ASN A 452 2.80 7.19 -9.76
CA ASN A 452 1.89 6.12 -10.09
C ASN A 452 2.59 5.05 -10.95
N PRO A 453 2.38 3.74 -10.70
CA PRO A 453 3.03 2.65 -11.45
C PRO A 453 2.88 2.73 -12.97
N HIS A 454 1.80 3.35 -13.46
CA HIS A 454 1.55 3.51 -14.89
C HIS A 454 2.55 4.44 -15.59
N TRP A 455 3.22 5.33 -14.85
CA TRP A 455 4.22 6.28 -15.38
C TRP A 455 5.48 6.39 -14.51
N ASN A 456 5.65 5.57 -13.47
CA ASN A 456 6.87 5.51 -12.65
C ASN A 456 8.08 4.98 -13.44
N LEU A 457 9.30 5.21 -12.97
CA LEU A 457 10.52 4.63 -13.54
C LEU A 457 10.45 3.10 -13.50
N GLN A 458 10.82 2.46 -14.61
CA GLN A 458 10.82 1.01 -14.75
C GLN A 458 11.93 0.36 -13.94
N THR A 459 13.09 1.02 -13.80
CA THR A 459 14.18 0.55 -12.93
C THR A 459 13.74 0.39 -11.48
N LEU A 460 12.94 1.33 -10.96
CA LEU A 460 12.35 1.28 -9.62
C LEU A 460 11.19 0.29 -9.54
N GLN A 461 10.27 0.32 -10.53
CA GLN A 461 9.13 -0.58 -10.60
C GLN A 461 9.51 -2.06 -10.71
N LEU A 462 10.70 -2.35 -11.25
CA LEU A 462 11.24 -3.70 -11.36
C LEU A 462 12.32 -4.00 -10.31
N ILE A 463 12.76 -3.00 -9.55
CA ILE A 463 13.82 -3.14 -8.54
C ILE A 463 15.05 -3.85 -9.14
N VAL A 464 15.46 -3.42 -10.34
CA VAL A 464 16.48 -4.12 -11.14
C VAL A 464 17.85 -4.17 -10.46
N GLU A 465 18.10 -3.29 -9.49
CA GLU A 465 19.33 -3.31 -8.69
C GLU A 465 19.38 -4.47 -7.69
N LYS A 466 18.23 -5.04 -7.32
CA LYS A 466 18.14 -6.07 -6.26
C LYS A 466 17.58 -7.40 -6.73
N ILE A 467 16.90 -7.44 -7.87
CA ILE A 467 16.36 -8.67 -8.45
C ILE A 467 17.19 -9.04 -9.68
N ASP A 468 17.87 -10.17 -9.60
CA ASP A 468 18.63 -10.72 -10.72
C ASP A 468 17.67 -11.44 -11.69
N TYR A 469 17.26 -10.72 -12.73
CA TYR A 469 16.36 -11.23 -13.77
C TYR A 469 17.12 -12.07 -14.80
N HIS A 470 16.65 -13.29 -15.05
CA HIS A 470 17.17 -14.13 -16.13
C HIS A 470 16.80 -13.59 -17.51
N LYS A 471 15.66 -12.89 -17.61
CA LYS A 471 15.23 -12.22 -18.84
C LYS A 471 14.50 -10.92 -18.53
N ILE A 472 14.99 -9.85 -19.14
CA ILE A 472 14.23 -8.60 -19.29
C ILE A 472 13.86 -8.50 -20.77
N GLY A 473 12.60 -8.77 -21.09
CA GLY A 473 12.07 -8.66 -22.44
C GLY A 473 11.68 -7.23 -22.81
N ARG A 474 11.60 -6.92 -24.10
CA ARG A 474 11.21 -5.61 -24.62
C ARG A 474 9.83 -5.66 -25.24
N PHE A 475 8.99 -4.66 -24.97
CA PHE A 475 7.68 -4.52 -25.61
C PHE A 475 7.80 -4.42 -27.13
N GLU A 476 8.86 -3.80 -27.62
CA GLU A 476 9.15 -3.64 -29.04
C GLU A 476 9.38 -5.01 -29.73
N ASN A 477 9.84 -6.01 -28.97
CA ASN A 477 10.06 -7.39 -29.43
C ASN A 477 9.16 -8.39 -28.69
N LEU A 478 8.00 -7.95 -28.21
CA LEU A 478 7.20 -8.66 -27.21
C LEU A 478 6.93 -10.12 -27.58
N GLN A 479 6.52 -10.38 -28.82
CA GLN A 479 6.16 -11.72 -29.26
C GLN A 479 7.37 -12.69 -29.26
N GLN A 480 8.54 -12.20 -29.67
CA GLN A 480 9.77 -12.99 -29.70
C GLN A 480 10.33 -13.22 -28.30
N ASP A 481 10.42 -12.15 -27.49
CA ASP A 481 10.97 -12.23 -26.13
C ASP A 481 10.06 -13.06 -25.22
N PHE A 482 8.74 -12.93 -25.35
CA PHE A 482 7.81 -13.75 -24.58
C PHE A 482 7.79 -15.21 -25.03
N ALA A 483 7.94 -15.49 -26.33
CA ALA A 483 8.11 -16.87 -26.79
C ALA A 483 9.33 -17.54 -26.11
N GLN A 484 10.46 -16.83 -25.97
CA GLN A 484 11.64 -17.36 -25.27
C GLN A 484 11.33 -17.68 -23.79
N VAL A 485 10.60 -16.79 -23.11
CA VAL A 485 10.15 -17.01 -21.73
C VAL A 485 9.25 -18.25 -21.65
N CYS A 486 8.25 -18.35 -22.53
CA CYS A 486 7.34 -19.49 -22.59
C CYS A 486 8.06 -20.81 -22.89
N THR A 487 8.99 -20.82 -23.84
CA THR A 487 9.81 -22.00 -24.15
C THR A 487 10.62 -22.45 -22.95
N HIS A 488 11.17 -21.50 -22.18
CA HIS A 488 11.94 -21.82 -20.99
C HIS A 488 11.08 -22.41 -19.86
N ILE A 489 9.92 -21.80 -19.59
CA ILE A 489 9.08 -22.16 -18.45
C ILE A 489 8.19 -23.38 -18.75
N PHE A 490 7.55 -23.41 -19.92
CA PHE A 490 6.51 -24.38 -20.26
C PHE A 490 6.95 -25.41 -21.32
N GLY A 491 8.18 -25.30 -21.81
CA GLY A 491 8.69 -26.08 -22.94
C GLY A 491 8.20 -25.55 -24.29
N ASP A 492 8.50 -26.27 -25.37
CA ASP A 492 8.26 -25.84 -26.76
C ASP A 492 6.76 -25.88 -27.11
N ARG A 493 6.03 -24.85 -26.65
CA ARG A 493 4.62 -24.59 -26.92
C ARG A 493 4.53 -23.28 -27.69
N ASP A 494 3.88 -23.26 -28.85
CA ASP A 494 3.64 -22.05 -29.67
C ASP A 494 2.62 -21.12 -28.98
N LEU A 495 3.00 -20.56 -27.82
CA LEU A 495 2.20 -19.65 -27.03
C LEU A 495 2.35 -18.23 -27.59
N LYS A 496 1.27 -17.72 -28.19
CA LYS A 496 1.24 -16.39 -28.79
C LYS A 496 0.52 -15.39 -27.89
N ILE A 497 1.06 -14.18 -27.77
CA ILE A 497 0.34 -13.08 -27.16
C ILE A 497 -0.73 -12.63 -28.15
N THR A 498 -1.99 -12.81 -27.78
CA THR A 498 -3.09 -12.15 -28.48
C THR A 498 -3.14 -10.69 -28.05
N GLN A 499 -3.13 -9.79 -29.05
CA GLN A 499 -3.17 -8.35 -28.81
C GLN A 499 -4.46 -7.97 -28.08
N SER A 500 -4.33 -7.21 -26.98
CA SER A 500 -5.47 -6.81 -26.15
C SER A 500 -6.28 -5.68 -26.79
N ALA A 501 -7.58 -5.61 -26.49
CA ALA A 501 -8.49 -4.53 -26.93
C ALA A 501 -8.09 -3.10 -26.46
N ASN A 502 -7.10 -2.98 -25.56
CA ASN A 502 -6.63 -1.71 -25.00
C ASN A 502 -5.28 -1.24 -25.61
N GLN A 503 -4.85 -1.79 -26.75
CA GLN A 503 -3.64 -1.34 -27.43
C GLN A 503 -3.82 0.07 -27.99
N THR A 504 -2.88 0.97 -27.70
CA THR A 504 -3.01 2.40 -28.00
C THR A 504 -2.32 2.85 -29.31
N SER A 505 -1.72 1.95 -30.10
CA SER A 505 -0.86 2.28 -31.27
C SER A 505 0.01 3.52 -31.02
N SER A 506 0.63 3.58 -29.83
CA SER A 506 1.31 4.78 -29.34
C SER A 506 2.65 5.00 -30.05
N GLU A 507 3.35 3.93 -30.44
CA GLU A 507 4.59 3.98 -31.21
C GLU A 507 4.42 4.77 -32.51
N GLU A 508 3.33 4.52 -33.23
CA GLU A 508 2.97 5.19 -34.49
C GLU A 508 2.62 6.67 -34.31
N LYS A 509 2.32 7.09 -33.08
CA LYS A 509 1.86 8.45 -32.75
C LYS A 509 2.92 9.28 -32.04
N LEU A 510 4.12 8.75 -31.78
CA LEU A 510 5.11 9.45 -30.97
C LEU A 510 5.43 10.85 -31.50
N THR A 511 5.57 11.00 -32.82
CA THR A 511 5.86 12.28 -33.47
C THR A 511 4.70 13.29 -33.40
N ASP A 512 3.47 12.83 -33.15
CA ASP A 512 2.30 13.72 -33.02
C ASP A 512 2.22 14.35 -31.62
N TYR A 513 2.88 13.75 -30.63
CA TYR A 513 2.76 14.11 -29.22
C TYR A 513 4.05 14.70 -28.63
N TYR A 514 5.21 14.34 -29.16
CA TYR A 514 6.49 14.80 -28.64
C TYR A 514 7.13 15.85 -29.53
N ASP A 515 7.51 16.97 -28.90
CA ASP A 515 8.49 17.91 -29.44
C ASP A 515 9.86 17.69 -28.78
N ASP A 516 10.88 18.38 -29.29
CA ASP A 516 12.26 18.27 -28.78
C ASP A 516 12.40 18.62 -27.29
N ALA A 517 11.55 19.52 -26.78
CA ALA A 517 11.58 19.94 -25.39
C ALA A 517 11.05 18.83 -24.46
N LEU A 518 9.93 18.20 -24.82
CA LEU A 518 9.37 17.06 -24.11
C LEU A 518 10.29 15.84 -24.19
N VAL A 519 10.91 15.58 -25.35
CA VAL A 519 11.91 14.51 -25.51
C VAL A 519 13.06 14.70 -24.54
N LYS A 520 13.65 15.91 -24.50
CA LYS A 520 14.75 16.22 -23.58
C LYS A 520 14.33 16.06 -22.11
N LYS A 521 13.13 16.52 -21.75
CA LYS A 521 12.60 16.46 -20.39
C LYS A 521 12.38 15.02 -19.92
N VAL A 522 11.72 14.21 -20.73
CA VAL A 522 11.50 12.78 -20.42
C VAL A 522 12.83 12.04 -20.38
N HIS A 523 13.75 12.30 -21.32
CA HIS A 523 15.07 11.69 -21.29
C HIS A 523 15.84 12.00 -20.00
N GLN A 524 15.74 13.22 -19.48
CA GLN A 524 16.35 13.59 -18.20
C GLN A 524 15.70 12.89 -17.01
N LYS A 525 14.36 12.91 -16.91
CA LYS A 525 13.64 12.29 -15.78
C LYS A 525 13.78 10.77 -15.73
N PHE A 526 13.77 10.13 -16.90
CA PHE A 526 13.79 8.67 -17.05
C PHE A 526 15.17 8.16 -17.51
N TYR A 527 16.24 8.93 -17.24
CA TYR A 527 17.60 8.60 -17.67
C TYR A 527 18.00 7.17 -17.30
N ASP A 528 17.68 6.74 -16.08
CA ASP A 528 18.01 5.40 -15.58
C ASP A 528 17.30 4.31 -16.39
N ASP A 529 16.06 4.52 -16.83
CA ASP A 529 15.35 3.57 -17.70
C ASP A 529 16.01 3.49 -19.08
N PHE A 530 16.38 4.64 -19.66
CA PHE A 530 17.06 4.66 -20.96
C PHE A 530 18.42 3.97 -20.88
N HIS A 531 19.17 4.22 -19.82
CA HIS A 531 20.50 3.67 -19.62
C HIS A 531 20.46 2.17 -19.26
N ALA A 532 19.67 1.79 -18.25
CA ALA A 532 19.61 0.40 -17.77
C ALA A 532 19.06 -0.58 -18.81
N PHE A 533 18.16 -0.11 -19.69
CA PHE A 533 17.54 -0.95 -20.72
C PHE A 533 18.02 -0.60 -22.13
N GLU A 534 19.10 0.16 -22.27
CA GLU A 534 19.75 0.51 -23.54
C GLU A 534 18.74 1.02 -24.60
N TYR A 535 17.82 1.89 -24.19
CA TYR A 535 16.89 2.55 -25.11
C TYR A 535 17.52 3.82 -25.68
N SER A 536 17.21 4.11 -26.95
CA SER A 536 17.56 5.40 -27.56
C SER A 536 16.83 6.53 -26.86
N GLY A 537 17.58 7.55 -26.44
CA GLY A 537 17.07 8.81 -25.90
C GLY A 537 16.51 9.77 -26.95
N THR A 538 16.35 9.33 -28.20
CA THR A 538 15.83 10.13 -29.32
C THR A 538 14.72 9.37 -30.05
N LEU A 539 13.78 10.10 -30.66
CA LEU A 539 12.63 9.49 -31.36
C LEU A 539 12.97 8.90 -32.73
N HIS A 540 14.09 9.31 -33.34
CA HIS A 540 14.44 8.94 -34.72
C HIS A 540 14.64 7.44 -34.95
N THR A 541 14.85 6.65 -33.91
CA THR A 541 15.13 5.21 -34.02
C THR A 541 13.88 4.32 -33.90
N LEU A 542 12.72 4.87 -33.51
CA LEU A 542 11.50 4.09 -33.30
C LEU A 542 10.65 3.89 -34.56
N ALA A 543 10.90 4.68 -35.61
CA ALA A 543 10.15 4.63 -36.86
C ALA A 543 10.65 3.57 -37.88
N GLN A 544 11.68 2.77 -37.54
CA GLN A 544 12.32 1.84 -38.50
C GLN A 544 12.07 0.35 -38.23
N THR A 545 11.27 -0.01 -37.23
CA THR A 545 10.99 -1.43 -36.89
C THR A 545 9.51 -1.70 -36.61
N ALA A 546 8.62 -1.19 -37.48
CA ALA A 546 7.22 -1.61 -37.54
C ALA A 546 7.02 -2.67 -38.63
#